data_AF-A0A1Q6T0R1-F1
#
_entry.id   AF-A0A1Q6T0R1-F1
#
_cell.length_a   1.000
_cell.length_b   1.000
_cell.length_c   1.000
_cell.angle_alpha   90.00
_cell.angle_beta   90.00
_cell.angle_gamma   90.00
#
_symmetry.space_group_name_H-M   'P 1'
#
loop_
_entity.id
_entity.type
_entity.pdbx_description
1 polymer ?
#
loop_
_entity_poly.entity_id
_entity_poly.type
_entity_poly.pdbx_seq_one_letter_code
_entity_poly.pdbx_strand_id
1 'polypeptide(L)' 'MLDTNKYLNKVFTDYITAKVKNRIDLKLEINSSSKHKGLQIVDFLSWGIFQKYEHNDESYYEMIKKFIVEDYLLFK' A
#
# COMPACT_ATOMS: atom_id res chain seq x y z
N MET A 1 -16.94 -2.02 -5.81
CA MET A 1 -15.63 -1.35 -5.90
C MET A 1 -14.49 -2.34 -6.21
N LEU A 2 -14.41 -3.50 -5.52
CA LEU A 2 -13.44 -4.57 -5.82
C LEU A 2 -13.57 -5.15 -7.23
N ASP A 3 -14.80 -5.32 -7.71
CA ASP A 3 -15.05 -5.92 -9.04
C ASP A 3 -14.69 -4.99 -10.20
N THR A 4 -14.84 -3.68 -10.01
CA THR A 4 -14.49 -2.66 -11.00
C THR A 4 -12.98 -2.63 -11.28
N ASN A 5 -12.15 -2.70 -10.23
CA ASN A 5 -10.69 -2.74 -10.37
C ASN A 5 -10.22 -4.04 -11.02
N LYS A 6 -10.80 -5.19 -10.66
CA LYS A 6 -10.48 -6.47 -11.30
C LYS A 6 -10.85 -6.46 -12.79
N TYR A 7 -12.01 -5.93 -13.13
CA TYR A 7 -12.45 -5.78 -14.52
C TYR A 7 -11.53 -4.86 -15.32
N LEU A 8 -11.17 -3.70 -14.77
CA LEU A 8 -10.28 -2.74 -15.44
C LEU A 8 -8.88 -3.34 -15.68
N ASN A 9 -8.34 -4.04 -14.68
CA ASN A 9 -7.07 -4.75 -14.76
C ASN A 9 -7.08 -5.81 -15.87
N LYS A 10 -8.19 -6.54 -16.01
CA LYS A 10 -8.38 -7.53 -17.07
C LYS A 10 -8.40 -6.86 -18.45
N VAL A 11 -9.24 -5.84 -18.65
CA VAL A 11 -9.34 -5.12 -19.93
C VAL A 11 -8.00 -4.53 -20.35
N PHE A 12 -7.28 -3.92 -19.40
CA PHE A 12 -5.94 -3.38 -19.64
C PHE A 12 -4.95 -4.46 -20.08
N THR A 13 -4.92 -5.59 -19.36
CA THR A 13 -4.02 -6.72 -19.67
C THR A 13 -4.33 -7.32 -21.04
N ASP A 14 -5.62 -7.52 -21.35
CA ASP A 14 -6.08 -8.08 -22.61
C ASP A 14 -5.69 -7.16 -23.79
N TYR A 15 -5.84 -5.85 -23.64
CA TYR A 15 -5.48 -4.87 -24.66
C TYR A 15 -3.98 -4.87 -24.98
N ILE A 16 -3.11 -4.84 -23.95
CA ILE A 16 -1.66 -4.85 -24.15
C ILE A 16 -1.23 -6.17 -24.79
N THR A 17 -1.72 -7.29 -24.27
CA THR A 17 -1.39 -8.63 -24.78
C THR A 17 -1.78 -8.78 -26.25
N ALA A 18 -2.95 -8.28 -26.64
CA ALA A 18 -3.39 -8.29 -28.03
C ALA A 18 -2.48 -7.44 -28.94
N LYS A 19 -1.99 -6.28 -28.47
CA LYS A 19 -1.12 -5.40 -29.26
C LYS A 19 0.30 -5.92 -29.44
N VAL A 20 0.85 -6.65 -28.47
CA VAL A 20 2.23 -7.16 -28.53
C VAL A 20 2.32 -8.58 -29.09
N LYS A 21 1.18 -9.21 -29.38
CA LYS A 21 1.09 -10.58 -29.90
C LYS A 21 2.03 -10.80 -31.09
N ASN A 22 2.83 -11.85 -31.01
CA ASN A 22 3.83 -12.26 -32.02
C ASN A 22 4.98 -11.27 -32.27
N ARG A 23 5.14 -10.24 -31.44
CA ARG A 23 6.26 -9.28 -31.52
C ARG A 23 7.23 -9.43 -30.35
N ILE A 24 6.70 -9.66 -29.15
CA ILE A 24 7.47 -9.72 -27.90
C ILE A 24 6.81 -10.76 -26.99
N ASP A 25 7.61 -11.59 -26.33
CA ASP A 25 7.13 -12.40 -25.21
C ASP A 25 7.09 -11.51 -23.96
N LEU A 26 5.88 -11.14 -23.53
CA LEU A 26 5.64 -10.19 -22.45
C LEU A 26 4.82 -10.85 -21.35
N LYS A 27 5.42 -10.96 -20.15
CA LYS A 27 4.71 -11.38 -18.95
C LYS A 27 4.23 -10.14 -18.17
N LEU A 28 2.93 -9.89 -18.19
CA LEU A 28 2.32 -8.78 -17.46
C LEU A 28 1.82 -9.26 -16.09
N GLU A 29 2.22 -8.57 -15.02
CA GLU A 29 1.72 -8.84 -13.68
C GLU A 29 1.21 -7.55 -13.03
N ILE A 30 -0.04 -7.57 -12.57
CA ILE A 30 -0.62 -6.46 -11.81
C ILE A 30 -0.50 -6.78 -10.33
N ASN A 31 0.30 -5.98 -9.64
CA ASN A 31 0.52 -6.10 -8.20
C ASN A 31 -0.30 -5.06 -7.45
N SER A 32 -1.08 -5.55 -6.48
CA SER A 32 -1.79 -4.67 -5.55
C SER A 32 -0.79 -4.14 -4.53
N SER A 33 -0.97 -2.89 -4.08
CA SER A 33 -0.23 -2.34 -2.93
C SER A 33 -0.29 -3.27 -1.72
N SER A 34 -1.42 -3.96 -1.54
CA SER A 34 -1.61 -4.95 -0.48
C SER A 34 -0.74 -6.22 -0.58
N LYS A 35 -0.06 -6.45 -1.72
CA LYS A 35 0.94 -7.53 -1.84
C LYS A 35 2.30 -7.12 -1.27
N HIS A 36 2.53 -5.82 -1.07
CA HIS A 36 3.79 -5.29 -0.56
C HIS A 36 3.73 -5.15 0.97
N LYS A 37 4.08 -6.23 1.68
CA LYS A 37 4.04 -6.30 3.15
C LYS A 37 4.77 -5.13 3.83
N GLY A 38 5.90 -4.69 3.27
CA GLY A 38 6.65 -3.55 3.78
C GLY A 38 5.84 -2.25 3.77
N LEU A 39 5.13 -1.98 2.67
CA LEU A 39 4.26 -0.79 2.58
C LEU A 39 3.11 -0.87 3.59
N GLN A 40 2.49 -2.04 3.74
CA GLN A 40 1.43 -2.24 4.73
C GLN A 40 1.92 -2.02 6.17
N ILE A 41 3.14 -2.48 6.49
CA ILE A 41 3.73 -2.27 7.82
C ILE A 41 3.99 -0.78 8.06
N VAL A 42 4.55 -0.07 7.09
CA VAL A 42 4.79 1.37 7.20
C VAL A 42 3.48 2.14 7.35
N ASP A 43 2.44 1.78 6.59
CA ASP A 43 1.11 2.38 6.73
C ASP A 43 0.54 2.17 8.14
N PHE A 44 0.66 0.96 8.69
CA PHE A 44 0.18 0.65 10.04
C PHE A 44 0.95 1.43 11.13
N LEU A 45 2.28 1.49 11.02
CA LEU A 45 3.11 2.27 11.95
C LEU A 45 2.75 3.75 11.91
N SER A 46 2.59 4.31 10.71
CA SER A 46 2.24 5.71 10.50
C SER A 46 0.85 6.02 11.07
N TRP A 47 -0.10 5.11 10.87
CA TRP A 47 -1.45 5.23 11.44
C TRP A 47 -1.44 5.18 12.98
N GLY A 48 -0.64 4.31 13.60
CA GLY A 48 -0.51 4.26 15.06
C GLY A 48 0.05 5.56 15.66
N ILE A 49 1.03 6.17 15.00
CA ILE A 49 1.56 7.49 15.39
C ILE A 49 0.48 8.58 15.20
N PHE A 50 -0.27 8.54 14.11
CA PHE A 50 -1.37 9.47 13.85
C PHE A 50 -2.47 9.39 14.90
N GLN A 51 -2.85 8.18 15.36
CA GLN A 51 -3.85 8.02 16.42
C GLN A 51 -3.43 8.70 17.73
N LYS A 52 -2.15 8.59 18.12
CA LYS A 52 -1.60 9.29 19.29
C LYS A 52 -1.81 10.81 19.18
N TYR A 53 -1.49 11.42 18.04
CA TYR A 53 -1.53 12.88 17.90
C TYR A 53 -2.92 13.45 17.63
N GLU A 54 -3.71 12.82 16.77
CA GLU A 54 -4.99 13.37 16.33
C GLU A 54 -6.18 12.93 17.21
N HIS A 55 -6.05 11.80 17.90
CA HIS A 55 -7.14 11.18 18.66
C HIS A 55 -6.80 10.98 20.15
N ASN A 56 -5.60 11.36 20.60
CA ASN A 56 -5.09 11.07 21.95
C ASN A 56 -5.19 9.57 22.32
N ASP A 57 -5.13 8.68 21.34
CA ASP A 57 -5.12 7.22 21.55
C ASP A 57 -3.71 6.67 21.37
N GLU A 58 -3.06 6.38 22.50
CA GLU A 58 -1.69 5.86 22.54
C GLU A 58 -1.61 4.33 22.45
N SER A 59 -2.74 3.62 22.45
CA SER A 59 -2.75 2.15 22.55
C SER A 59 -1.89 1.46 21.47
N TYR A 60 -2.02 1.91 20.23
CA TYR A 60 -1.23 1.40 19.10
C TYR A 60 0.23 1.88 19.15
N TYR A 61 0.44 3.14 19.53
CA TYR A 61 1.78 3.72 19.67
C TYR A 61 2.61 2.92 20.69
N GLU A 62 2.03 2.57 21.82
CA GLU A 62 2.67 1.78 22.88
C GLU A 62 3.11 0.39 22.42
N MET A 63 2.38 -0.23 21.49
CA MET A 63 2.75 -1.53 20.91
C MET A 63 3.97 -1.43 19.98
N ILE A 64 4.14 -0.29 19.28
CA ILE A 64 5.13 -0.12 18.22
C ILE A 64 6.33 0.72 18.63
N LYS A 65 6.28 1.44 19.76
CA LYS A 65 7.30 2.39 20.20
C LYS A 65 8.72 1.81 20.26
N LYS A 66 8.85 0.51 20.52
CA LYS A 66 10.16 -0.19 20.54
C LYS A 66 10.86 -0.24 19.17
N PHE A 67 10.12 0.03 18.09
CA PHE A 67 10.64 0.09 16.72
C PHE A 67 10.87 1.53 16.26
N ILE A 68 10.51 2.52 17.06
CA ILE A 68 10.67 3.95 16.75
C ILE A 68 11.97 4.42 17.38
N VAL A 69 12.84 5.01 16.56
CA VAL A 69 14.11 5.58 17.04
C VAL A 69 13.85 6.94 17.69
N GLU A 70 13.09 7.80 17.02
CA GLU A 70 12.69 9.13 17.51
C GLU A 70 11.29 9.50 16.98
N ASP A 71 10.45 10.11 17.82
CA ASP A 71 9.21 10.80 17.43
C ASP A 71 9.17 12.22 18.00
N TYR A 72 9.04 13.23 17.14
CA TYR A 72 8.84 14.61 17.57
C TYR A 72 7.99 15.39 16.58
N LEU A 73 7.14 16.26 17.10
CA LEU A 73 6.35 17.19 16.29
C LEU A 73 7.27 18.27 15.74
N LEU A 74 7.33 18.38 14.41
CA LEU A 74 8.08 19.45 13.74
C LEU A 74 7.38 20.81 13.88
N PHE A 75 6.06 20.81 14.03
CA PHE A 75 5.23 22.01 14.15
C PHE A 75 4.09 21.77 15.14
N LYS A 76 3.66 22.83 15.84
CA LYS A 76 2.55 22.82 16.81
C LYS A 76 1.38 23.64 16.28
#